data_AF-A0A9P1GZY9-F1
#
_entry.id   AF-A0A9P1GZY9-F1
#
_cell.length_a   1.000
_cell.length_b   1.000
_cell.length_c   1.000
_cell.angle_alpha   90.00
_cell.angle_beta   90.00
_cell.angle_gamma   90.00
#
_symmetry.space_group_name_H-M   'P 1'
#
loop_
_entity.id
_entity.type
_entity.pdbx_description
1 polymer ?
#
loop_
_entity_poly.entity_id
_entity_poly.type
_entity_poly.pdbx_seq_one_letter_code
_entity_poly.pdbx_strand_id
1 'polypeptide(L)'
;MSVSRLNVLVYTGPGTTVDSVRHCLYTLRRLLSPNYAVTPVSENALLKEPWLPTCALLVFPGGADLGFCSVLNGPGNRRITEYVRRGGRFLGFCAGGYYGSGRCEFEVGDPTSRSSAVASSSGARAAKISVRDGALGLEGEGTALGEISLYYNGGGVFVDAAAHADSVEVLANYVGDIDVDGGDGKAAVVYCKVGQELPFSPDLIPNSRQSIYRRSPRGRVKFLQACLSKLGLEVDETEAMMPSLSSLHLSALNPSEVDEMLHDWEDIIARDDRGEEFIKCENDTFHVEKKDSRWEPTASESAVAGGIVDYTTIVKRVVPHGEAWPDVKETPSFHHNVFYTSLQSYRDMEPAAEEWGNQIMYGEVVTSTNTVLEKEARDRLHSHRNDAGSRTRPRLQRLARAPGCLIMSTVINHPAHLAASRPIVFLQYLAAIATVEAVRSYGPGYNNLDLKIKWPNDVYARDPVITAIPPPTRCGRPSLQPFRIERLIARMLTLLESLYAEFRRDGFSAALEARYYGHWLHTGQKVTLEAEGGVRARVLGVTRDWGMLKAEELDGEGRTTGKVWTLQSDENSFDYWKGLLKRKT
;
A
#
# COMPACT_ATOMS: atom_id res chain seq x y z
N MET A 1 16.82 19.32 -7.61
CA MET A 1 16.83 18.24 -6.59
C MET A 1 16.37 16.97 -7.29
N SER A 2 16.96 15.81 -6.99
CA SER A 2 16.43 14.53 -7.44
C SER A 2 15.07 14.25 -6.78
N VAL A 3 14.17 13.56 -7.49
CA VAL A 3 12.98 12.98 -6.86
C VAL A 3 13.47 11.99 -5.81
N SER A 4 13.06 12.16 -4.55
CA SER A 4 13.38 11.21 -3.48
C SER A 4 12.66 9.90 -3.76
N ARG A 5 13.43 8.83 -3.97
CA ARG A 5 12.89 7.47 -4.05
C ARG A 5 12.58 7.01 -2.63
N LEU A 6 11.29 6.99 -2.26
CA LEU A 6 10.82 6.69 -0.91
C LEU A 6 10.19 5.30 -0.80
N ASN A 7 9.82 4.65 -1.91
CA ASN A 7 9.02 3.43 -1.89
C ASN A 7 9.88 2.16 -1.93
N VAL A 8 9.88 1.39 -0.84
CA VAL A 8 10.42 0.04 -0.79
C VAL A 8 9.28 -0.92 -1.14
N LEU A 9 9.40 -1.59 -2.29
CA LEU A 9 8.33 -2.42 -2.84
C LEU A 9 8.63 -3.89 -2.60
N VAL A 10 7.77 -4.57 -1.84
CA VAL A 10 7.91 -6.01 -1.54
C VAL A 10 6.93 -6.79 -2.41
N TYR A 11 7.43 -7.66 -3.28
CA TYR A 11 6.60 -8.47 -4.16
C TYR A 11 5.73 -9.46 -3.36
N THR A 12 4.45 -9.57 -3.72
CA THR A 12 3.46 -10.43 -3.05
C THR A 12 2.63 -11.29 -4.02
N GLY A 13 3.07 -11.41 -5.27
CA GLY A 13 2.36 -12.19 -6.29
C GLY A 13 2.69 -13.69 -6.23
N PRO A 14 2.26 -14.45 -7.26
CA PRO A 14 2.58 -15.87 -7.43
C PRO A 14 4.07 -16.17 -7.24
N GLY A 15 4.37 -17.26 -6.52
CA GLY A 15 5.72 -17.67 -6.14
C GLY A 15 6.11 -17.31 -4.70
N THR A 16 5.44 -16.35 -4.06
CA THR A 16 5.65 -16.04 -2.63
C THR A 16 4.81 -16.93 -1.70
N THR A 17 5.14 -16.94 -0.40
CA THR A 17 4.26 -17.48 0.65
C THR A 17 3.75 -16.36 1.57
N VAL A 18 2.54 -16.49 2.11
CA VAL A 18 1.93 -15.49 3.01
C VAL A 18 2.85 -15.16 4.19
N ASP A 19 3.48 -16.16 4.79
CA ASP A 19 4.43 -15.97 5.88
C ASP A 19 5.68 -15.21 5.41
N SER A 20 6.32 -15.62 4.31
CA SER A 20 7.51 -14.92 3.77
C SER A 20 7.23 -13.43 3.48
N VAL A 21 6.05 -13.11 2.95
CA VAL A 21 5.61 -11.73 2.70
C VAL A 21 5.38 -10.98 4.02
N ARG A 22 4.64 -11.58 4.97
CA ARG A 22 4.35 -10.98 6.30
C ARG A 22 5.65 -10.67 7.04
N HIS A 23 6.57 -11.63 7.12
CA HIS A 23 7.83 -11.45 7.82
C HIS A 23 8.79 -10.49 7.07
N CYS A 24 8.81 -10.49 5.73
CA CYS A 24 9.61 -9.53 4.94
C CYS A 24 9.13 -8.08 5.15
N LEU A 25 7.82 -7.84 5.03
CA LEU A 25 7.21 -6.53 5.30
C LEU A 25 7.48 -6.07 6.74
N TYR A 26 7.32 -6.95 7.73
CA TYR A 26 7.62 -6.65 9.14
C TYR A 26 9.08 -6.21 9.34
N THR A 27 10.03 -7.03 8.87
CA THR A 27 11.46 -6.75 9.07
C THR A 27 11.90 -5.47 8.36
N LEU A 28 11.48 -5.25 7.11
CA LEU A 28 11.85 -4.04 6.38
C LEU A 28 11.19 -2.78 6.97
N ARG A 29 9.93 -2.84 7.42
CA ARG A 29 9.28 -1.71 8.12
C ARG A 29 10.04 -1.30 9.36
N ARG A 30 10.50 -2.28 10.16
CA ARG A 30 11.28 -2.01 11.37
C ARG A 30 12.66 -1.39 11.10
N LEU A 31 13.30 -1.72 9.97
CA LEU A 31 14.66 -1.26 9.65
C LEU A 31 14.73 -0.02 8.77
N LEU A 32 13.64 0.36 8.10
CA LEU A 32 13.62 1.44 7.09
C LEU A 32 12.59 2.55 7.38
N SER A 33 11.69 2.37 8.36
CA SER A 33 10.92 3.48 8.93
C SER A 33 11.85 4.38 9.77
N PRO A 34 11.69 5.72 9.80
CA PRO A 34 10.70 6.52 9.07
C PRO A 34 11.13 6.89 7.64
N ASN A 35 12.34 6.53 7.23
CA ASN A 35 13.00 7.03 6.02
C ASN A 35 12.36 6.55 4.71
N TYR A 36 11.72 5.38 4.70
CA TYR A 36 11.10 4.75 3.53
C TYR A 36 9.71 4.18 3.81
N ALA A 37 8.82 4.28 2.83
CA ALA A 37 7.51 3.64 2.83
C ALA A 37 7.62 2.19 2.30
N VAL A 38 7.38 1.20 3.15
CA VAL A 38 7.49 -0.23 2.81
C VAL A 38 6.11 -0.82 2.48
N THR A 39 5.87 -1.07 1.19
CA THR A 39 4.54 -1.33 0.61
C THR A 39 4.54 -2.63 -0.21
N PRO A 40 3.51 -3.49 -0.09
CA PRO A 40 3.37 -4.67 -0.95
C PRO A 40 3.09 -4.30 -2.41
N VAL A 41 3.56 -5.11 -3.37
CA VAL A 41 3.32 -4.94 -4.81
C VAL A 41 2.99 -6.27 -5.50
N SER A 42 1.96 -6.27 -6.34
CA SER A 42 1.58 -7.44 -7.15
C SER A 42 2.31 -7.50 -8.49
N GLU A 43 2.30 -8.67 -9.12
CA GLU A 43 2.71 -8.88 -10.51
C GLU A 43 1.99 -7.92 -11.49
N ASN A 44 0.68 -7.71 -11.31
CA ASN A 44 -0.10 -6.75 -12.08
C ASN A 44 0.45 -5.32 -11.93
N ALA A 45 0.73 -4.88 -10.71
CA ALA A 45 1.30 -3.55 -10.47
C ALA A 45 2.71 -3.42 -11.08
N LEU A 46 3.58 -4.44 -10.96
CA LEU A 46 4.90 -4.42 -11.58
C LEU A 46 4.85 -4.35 -13.11
N LEU A 47 3.90 -5.03 -13.74
CA LEU A 47 3.72 -5.09 -15.21
C LEU A 47 3.06 -3.84 -15.81
N LYS A 48 2.13 -3.21 -15.08
CA LYS A 48 1.19 -2.20 -15.63
C LYS A 48 1.36 -0.79 -15.02
N GLU A 49 1.73 -0.64 -13.76
CA GLU A 49 1.78 0.67 -13.08
C GLU A 49 3.16 1.37 -13.13
N PRO A 50 3.23 2.71 -13.04
CA PRO A 50 4.48 3.48 -13.18
C PRO A 50 5.31 3.53 -11.87
N TRP A 51 5.71 2.38 -11.34
CA TRP A 51 6.42 2.27 -10.05
C TRP A 51 7.89 2.74 -10.08
N LEU A 52 8.59 2.56 -11.21
CA LEU A 52 10.04 2.75 -11.34
C LEU A 52 10.60 4.09 -10.82
N PRO A 53 9.95 5.26 -11.06
CA PRO A 53 10.53 6.56 -10.66
C PRO A 53 10.63 6.80 -9.15
N THR A 54 9.78 6.14 -8.36
CA THR A 54 9.67 6.36 -6.90
C THR A 54 10.26 5.21 -6.07
N CYS A 55 10.58 4.08 -6.71
CA CYS A 55 11.06 2.89 -6.05
C CYS A 55 12.50 3.07 -5.57
N ALA A 56 12.69 2.96 -4.24
CA ALA A 56 13.97 2.98 -3.56
C ALA A 56 14.67 1.62 -3.61
N LEU A 57 13.88 0.56 -3.49
CA LEU A 57 14.33 -0.83 -3.42
C LEU A 57 13.17 -1.73 -3.87
N LEU A 58 13.46 -2.70 -4.73
CA LEU A 58 12.52 -3.75 -5.11
C LEU A 58 12.95 -5.05 -4.43
N VAL A 59 12.03 -5.71 -3.73
CA VAL A 59 12.31 -6.86 -2.87
C VAL A 59 11.49 -8.07 -3.29
N PHE A 60 12.14 -9.22 -3.46
CA PHE A 60 11.49 -10.51 -3.68
C PHE A 60 11.71 -11.43 -2.46
N PRO A 61 10.64 -11.82 -1.72
CA PRO A 61 10.73 -12.79 -0.63
C PRO A 61 11.04 -14.23 -1.08
N GLY A 62 11.28 -15.10 -0.10
CA GLY A 62 11.40 -16.55 -0.32
C GLY A 62 10.09 -17.23 -0.76
N GLY A 63 10.20 -18.42 -1.33
CA GLY A 63 9.08 -19.15 -1.91
C GLY A 63 9.54 -20.12 -3.01
N ALA A 64 8.95 -20.02 -4.20
CA ALA A 64 9.35 -20.78 -5.39
C ALA A 64 9.42 -19.87 -6.63
N ASP A 65 10.55 -19.86 -7.32
CA ASP A 65 10.85 -18.98 -8.46
C ASP A 65 9.98 -19.24 -9.68
N LEU A 66 9.57 -20.50 -9.92
CA LEU A 66 8.64 -20.86 -10.98
C LEU A 66 7.34 -20.03 -10.94
N GLY A 67 6.90 -19.61 -9.74
CA GLY A 67 5.79 -18.68 -9.58
C GLY A 67 6.10 -17.28 -10.11
N PHE A 68 7.27 -16.71 -9.80
CA PHE A 68 7.71 -15.42 -10.34
C PHE A 68 7.87 -15.50 -11.87
N CYS A 69 8.56 -16.54 -12.34
CA CYS A 69 8.79 -16.84 -13.74
C CYS A 69 7.47 -16.97 -14.52
N SER A 70 6.43 -17.59 -13.97
CA SER A 70 5.16 -17.80 -14.69
C SER A 70 4.40 -16.51 -15.01
N VAL A 71 4.61 -15.41 -14.26
CA VAL A 71 3.90 -14.14 -14.47
C VAL A 71 4.79 -12.95 -14.85
N LEU A 72 6.09 -12.99 -14.58
CA LEU A 72 7.02 -11.89 -14.87
C LEU A 72 7.90 -12.12 -16.11
N ASN A 73 8.10 -13.36 -16.56
CA ASN A 73 9.02 -13.64 -17.67
C ASN A 73 8.65 -12.87 -18.94
N GLY A 74 9.66 -12.25 -19.56
CA GLY A 74 9.47 -11.29 -20.64
C GLY A 74 9.16 -9.88 -20.11
N PRO A 75 7.90 -9.38 -20.10
CA PRO A 75 7.61 -7.97 -19.82
C PRO A 75 7.97 -7.51 -18.39
N GLY A 76 7.82 -8.39 -17.38
CA GLY A 76 8.17 -8.08 -15.99
C GLY A 76 9.67 -8.00 -15.82
N ASN A 77 10.41 -9.06 -16.19
CA ASN A 77 11.86 -9.10 -16.13
C ASN A 77 12.49 -7.90 -16.87
N ARG A 78 11.99 -7.54 -18.07
CA ARG A 78 12.46 -6.34 -18.80
C ARG A 78 12.34 -5.04 -17.99
N ARG A 79 11.25 -4.85 -17.23
CA ARG A 79 11.04 -3.66 -16.37
C ARG A 79 11.91 -3.69 -15.12
N ILE A 80 12.15 -4.86 -14.54
CA ILE A 80 13.06 -5.05 -13.40
C ILE A 80 14.50 -4.76 -13.83
N THR A 81 14.97 -5.38 -14.93
CA THR A 81 16.29 -5.12 -15.51
C THR A 81 16.47 -3.67 -15.95
N GLU A 82 15.42 -3.01 -16.47
CA GLU A 82 15.46 -1.58 -16.79
C GLU A 82 15.63 -0.71 -15.52
N TYR A 83 14.86 -0.99 -14.47
CA TYR A 83 14.97 -0.30 -13.19
C TYR A 83 16.38 -0.46 -12.58
N VAL A 84 16.87 -1.69 -12.47
CA VAL A 84 18.24 -2.04 -12.01
C VAL A 84 19.30 -1.29 -12.82
N ARG A 85 19.26 -1.36 -14.16
CA ARG A 85 20.22 -0.67 -15.04
C ARG A 85 20.13 0.86 -15.00
N ARG A 86 19.00 1.44 -14.56
CA ARG A 86 18.83 2.87 -14.28
C ARG A 86 19.23 3.23 -12.83
N GLY A 87 20.12 2.44 -12.22
CA GLY A 87 20.58 2.63 -10.85
C GLY A 87 19.49 2.41 -9.81
N GLY A 88 18.50 1.56 -10.11
CA GLY A 88 17.62 0.97 -9.10
C GLY A 88 18.40 0.04 -8.17
N ARG A 89 17.69 -0.58 -7.22
CA ARG A 89 18.25 -1.52 -6.24
C ARG A 89 17.34 -2.74 -6.11
N PHE A 90 17.92 -3.94 -6.09
CA PHE A 90 17.21 -5.21 -5.97
C PHE A 90 17.69 -5.99 -4.73
N LEU A 91 16.75 -6.65 -4.05
CA LEU A 91 17.02 -7.48 -2.87
C LEU A 91 16.18 -8.77 -2.97
N GLY A 92 16.85 -9.91 -3.02
CA GLY A 92 16.21 -11.21 -3.18
C GLY A 92 16.52 -12.15 -2.03
N PHE A 93 15.50 -12.74 -1.40
CA PHE A 93 15.66 -13.73 -0.33
C PHE A 93 15.26 -15.13 -0.81
N CYS A 94 16.13 -16.12 -0.63
CA CYS A 94 15.95 -17.49 -1.11
C CYS A 94 15.52 -17.51 -2.60
N ALA A 95 14.27 -17.87 -2.90
CA ALA A 95 13.73 -17.84 -4.26
C ALA A 95 13.85 -16.47 -4.93
N GLY A 96 13.65 -15.37 -4.21
CA GLY A 96 13.87 -14.04 -4.74
C GLY A 96 15.34 -13.77 -5.09
N GLY A 97 16.27 -14.45 -4.41
CA GLY A 97 17.70 -14.38 -4.66
C GLY A 97 18.09 -15.10 -5.95
N TYR A 98 17.72 -16.38 -6.09
CA TYR A 98 18.03 -17.16 -7.29
C TYR A 98 17.14 -16.85 -8.51
N TYR A 99 16.03 -16.13 -8.34
CA TYR A 99 15.33 -15.44 -9.43
C TYR A 99 16.10 -14.20 -9.96
N GLY A 100 17.01 -13.64 -9.15
CA GLY A 100 17.92 -12.56 -9.57
C GLY A 100 19.14 -13.03 -10.38
N SER A 101 19.53 -14.31 -10.29
CA SER A 101 20.62 -14.86 -11.11
C SER A 101 20.17 -15.20 -12.53
N GLY A 102 21.10 -15.19 -13.50
CA GLY A 102 20.79 -15.46 -14.91
C GLY A 102 20.37 -16.92 -15.23
N ARG A 103 20.30 -17.78 -14.21
CA ARG A 103 20.08 -19.24 -14.25
C ARG A 103 19.79 -19.72 -12.78
N CYS A 104 19.07 -20.83 -12.56
CA CYS A 104 18.84 -21.47 -11.23
C CYS A 104 18.57 -22.99 -11.33
N GLU A 105 19.29 -23.87 -10.59
CA GLU A 105 19.29 -25.36 -10.80
C GLU A 105 18.67 -26.10 -9.64
N PHE A 106 17.80 -27.03 -9.98
CA PHE A 106 17.24 -27.99 -9.04
C PHE A 106 17.71 -29.38 -9.47
N GLU A 107 18.28 -30.13 -8.52
CA GLU A 107 18.52 -31.57 -8.69
C GLU A 107 19.38 -31.95 -9.91
N VAL A 108 20.58 -31.34 -10.02
CA VAL A 108 21.59 -31.64 -11.05
C VAL A 108 21.89 -33.14 -11.08
N GLY A 109 21.43 -33.81 -12.14
CA GLY A 109 21.60 -35.26 -12.34
C GLY A 109 20.30 -36.01 -12.57
N ASP A 110 19.15 -35.45 -12.20
CA ASP A 110 17.86 -35.92 -12.71
C ASP A 110 17.68 -35.49 -14.18
N PRO A 111 17.19 -36.36 -15.08
CA PRO A 111 16.97 -36.00 -16.49
C PRO A 111 15.94 -34.88 -16.76
N THR A 112 15.19 -34.43 -15.75
CA THR A 112 13.99 -33.56 -15.95
C THR A 112 14.19 -32.05 -15.69
N SER A 113 15.31 -31.60 -15.12
CA SER A 113 15.52 -30.20 -14.67
C SER A 113 16.62 -29.41 -15.44
N ARG A 114 16.49 -28.07 -15.56
CA ARG A 114 17.43 -27.21 -16.35
C ARG A 114 17.46 -25.69 -16.04
N SER A 115 18.54 -25.18 -15.41
CA SER A 115 19.11 -23.79 -15.41
C SER A 115 20.09 -23.67 -14.21
N SER A 116 21.15 -22.85 -14.08
CA SER A 116 22.21 -23.01 -13.02
C SER A 116 22.23 -22.06 -11.81
N ALA A 117 21.93 -22.60 -10.62
CA ALA A 117 22.34 -22.18 -9.27
C ALA A 117 21.82 -23.27 -8.29
N VAL A 118 22.68 -24.16 -7.80
CA VAL A 118 22.22 -25.50 -7.36
C VAL A 118 21.54 -25.48 -5.99
N ALA A 119 20.23 -25.80 -5.95
CA ALA A 119 19.43 -25.95 -4.74
C ALA A 119 19.38 -27.40 -4.24
N SER A 120 19.48 -27.58 -2.92
CA SER A 120 19.34 -28.89 -2.26
C SER A 120 17.89 -29.18 -1.89
N SER A 121 17.47 -30.44 -1.99
CA SER A 121 16.18 -30.92 -1.47
C SER A 121 16.19 -31.18 0.06
N SER A 122 17.30 -30.90 0.77
CA SER A 122 17.36 -31.04 2.23
C SER A 122 16.48 -29.99 2.95
N GLY A 123 15.57 -30.50 3.79
CA GLY A 123 14.52 -29.72 4.45
C GLY A 123 15.00 -28.75 5.54
N ALA A 124 14.05 -27.96 6.06
CA ALA A 124 14.25 -26.86 7.01
C ALA A 124 15.33 -27.09 8.09
N ARG A 125 16.50 -26.48 7.90
CA ARG A 125 17.68 -26.56 8.78
C ARG A 125 18.28 -25.18 9.06
N ALA A 126 19.10 -25.11 10.11
CA ALA A 126 19.89 -23.92 10.43
C ALA A 126 21.23 -23.97 9.66
N ALA A 127 21.33 -23.24 8.56
CA ALA A 127 22.57 -23.10 7.82
C ALA A 127 23.43 -22.01 8.49
N LYS A 128 24.68 -22.33 8.84
CA LYS A 128 25.67 -21.33 9.22
C LYS A 128 26.24 -20.66 7.97
N ILE A 129 26.39 -19.35 8.01
CA ILE A 129 27.21 -18.58 7.08
C ILE A 129 28.35 -17.89 7.85
N SER A 130 29.50 -17.70 7.19
CA SER A 130 30.58 -16.84 7.64
C SER A 130 30.56 -15.58 6.80
N VAL A 131 30.49 -14.42 7.47
CA VAL A 131 30.52 -13.10 6.82
C VAL A 131 31.97 -12.76 6.47
N ARG A 132 32.21 -12.25 5.25
CA ARG A 132 33.53 -11.82 4.81
C ARG A 132 33.89 -10.47 5.44
N ASP A 133 35.04 -10.41 6.10
CA ASP A 133 35.56 -9.16 6.69
C ASP A 133 35.78 -8.07 5.62
N GLY A 134 35.57 -6.81 6.01
CA GLY A 134 35.65 -5.64 5.13
C GLY A 134 34.49 -5.49 4.11
N ALA A 135 33.89 -6.59 3.65
CA ALA A 135 32.88 -6.60 2.57
C ALA A 135 31.59 -5.79 2.87
N LEU A 136 31.35 -5.46 4.14
CA LEU A 136 30.19 -4.67 4.59
C LEU A 136 30.55 -3.30 5.22
N GLY A 137 31.83 -2.88 5.19
CA GLY A 137 32.25 -1.57 5.72
C GLY A 137 32.11 -1.41 7.24
N LEU A 138 32.02 -2.51 7.99
CA LEU A 138 31.82 -2.54 9.44
C LEU A 138 33.15 -2.33 10.20
N GLU A 139 33.76 -1.15 10.06
CA GLU A 139 35.05 -0.85 10.69
C GLU A 139 34.91 -0.53 12.20
N GLY A 140 35.64 -1.24 13.04
CA GLY A 140 35.72 -1.02 14.49
C GLY A 140 36.24 -2.22 15.27
N GLU A 141 36.73 -2.02 16.50
CA GLU A 141 37.10 -3.15 17.36
C GLU A 141 35.84 -3.88 17.84
N GLY A 142 35.73 -5.17 17.53
CA GLY A 142 34.59 -6.02 17.93
C GLY A 142 33.37 -6.00 17.00
N THR A 143 33.47 -5.42 15.80
CA THR A 143 32.36 -5.36 14.81
C THR A 143 32.23 -6.59 13.91
N ALA A 144 33.23 -7.49 13.91
CA ALA A 144 33.24 -8.69 13.07
C ALA A 144 32.01 -9.59 13.35
N LEU A 145 31.12 -9.71 12.36
CA LEU A 145 29.88 -10.48 12.49
C LEU A 145 30.09 -12.00 12.59
N GLY A 146 31.25 -12.49 12.14
CA GLY A 146 31.68 -13.88 12.30
C GLY A 146 30.72 -14.88 11.64
N GLU A 147 30.33 -15.90 12.41
CA GLU A 147 29.34 -16.90 11.98
C GLU A 147 27.91 -16.51 12.38
N ILE A 148 26.98 -16.57 11.42
CA ILE A 148 25.55 -16.32 11.62
C ILE A 148 24.75 -17.55 11.18
N SER A 149 23.85 -18.04 12.04
CA SER A 149 22.87 -19.08 11.66
C SER A 149 21.64 -18.45 11.00
N LEU A 150 21.35 -18.84 9.76
CA LEU A 150 20.20 -18.43 8.95
C LEU A 150 19.22 -19.59 8.73
N TYR A 151 18.01 -19.26 8.27
CA TYR A 151 17.02 -20.27 7.90
C TYR A 151 17.31 -20.78 6.49
N TYR A 152 17.32 -22.11 6.32
CA TYR A 152 17.54 -22.75 5.03
C TYR A 152 16.53 -23.86 4.83
N ASN A 153 15.80 -23.82 3.72
CA ASN A 153 14.85 -24.85 3.30
C ASN A 153 14.80 -24.82 1.76
N GLY A 154 15.71 -25.53 1.11
CA GLY A 154 15.86 -25.47 -0.35
C GLY A 154 16.48 -24.18 -0.91
N GLY A 155 17.51 -23.64 -0.23
CA GLY A 155 18.35 -22.58 -0.80
C GLY A 155 19.34 -23.13 -1.84
N GLY A 156 19.78 -22.27 -2.77
CA GLY A 156 20.84 -22.54 -3.74
C GLY A 156 22.27 -22.34 -3.22
N VAL A 157 23.23 -22.26 -4.14
CA VAL A 157 24.59 -21.73 -3.90
C VAL A 157 25.10 -21.04 -5.18
N PHE A 158 25.82 -19.92 -5.02
CA PHE A 158 26.27 -19.09 -6.14
C PHE A 158 27.64 -19.55 -6.67
N VAL A 159 27.66 -20.62 -7.45
CA VAL A 159 28.88 -21.32 -7.90
C VAL A 159 29.86 -20.45 -8.69
N ASP A 160 29.37 -19.62 -9.63
CA ASP A 160 30.20 -18.83 -10.56
C ASP A 160 30.71 -17.50 -9.96
N ALA A 161 30.51 -17.25 -8.66
CA ALA A 161 30.74 -15.92 -8.06
C ALA A 161 32.21 -15.44 -8.16
N ALA A 162 33.18 -16.36 -8.18
CA ALA A 162 34.60 -16.02 -8.38
C ALA A 162 34.92 -15.62 -9.83
N ALA A 163 34.29 -16.26 -10.82
CA ALA A 163 34.47 -15.96 -12.25
C ALA A 163 33.94 -14.56 -12.64
N HIS A 164 33.14 -13.94 -11.77
CA HIS A 164 32.53 -12.63 -12.00
C HIS A 164 33.02 -11.53 -11.03
N ALA A 165 34.17 -11.70 -10.38
CA ALA A 165 34.70 -10.83 -9.31
C ALA A 165 34.75 -9.32 -9.64
N ASP A 166 34.95 -8.94 -10.90
CA ASP A 166 34.89 -7.53 -11.34
C ASP A 166 33.51 -6.91 -11.07
N SER A 167 32.44 -7.67 -11.31
CA SER A 167 31.04 -7.26 -11.18
C SER A 167 30.33 -7.75 -9.92
N VAL A 168 30.83 -8.82 -9.28
CA VAL A 168 30.19 -9.54 -8.17
C VAL A 168 31.13 -9.58 -6.97
N GLU A 169 30.60 -9.31 -5.78
CA GLU A 169 31.33 -9.36 -4.52
C GLU A 169 30.65 -10.34 -3.55
N VAL A 170 31.34 -11.41 -3.16
CA VAL A 170 30.79 -12.37 -2.18
C VAL A 170 30.84 -11.76 -0.78
N LEU A 171 29.69 -11.68 -0.12
CA LEU A 171 29.53 -11.11 1.23
C LEU A 171 29.56 -12.17 2.33
N ALA A 172 29.08 -13.38 2.04
CA ALA A 172 29.10 -14.50 2.98
C ALA A 172 29.09 -15.87 2.29
N ASN A 173 29.76 -16.84 2.93
CA ASN A 173 29.90 -18.23 2.47
C ASN A 173 29.20 -19.18 3.45
N TYR A 174 28.72 -20.33 3.00
CA TYR A 174 28.26 -21.40 3.89
C TYR A 174 29.41 -22.02 4.68
N VAL A 175 29.16 -22.32 5.96
CA VAL A 175 30.13 -23.00 6.84
C VAL A 175 29.81 -24.50 6.92
N GLY A 176 30.86 -25.31 6.82
CA GLY A 176 30.74 -26.77 6.75
C GLY A 176 30.40 -27.25 5.35
N ASP A 177 29.85 -28.46 5.25
CA ASP A 177 29.48 -29.08 3.98
C ASP A 177 28.02 -28.82 3.60
N ILE A 178 27.78 -28.92 2.29
CA ILE A 178 26.51 -28.66 1.64
C ILE A 178 26.25 -29.78 0.64
N ASP A 179 24.98 -30.05 0.34
CA ASP A 179 24.55 -31.26 -0.39
C ASP A 179 24.77 -31.18 -1.92
N VAL A 180 25.51 -30.16 -2.39
CA VAL A 180 25.63 -29.71 -3.79
C VAL A 180 27.05 -29.21 -4.05
N ASP A 181 27.46 -29.09 -5.32
CA ASP A 181 28.71 -28.40 -5.66
C ASP A 181 28.62 -26.91 -5.24
N GLY A 182 29.60 -26.45 -4.48
CA GLY A 182 29.65 -25.09 -3.94
C GLY A 182 30.47 -24.12 -4.78
N GLY A 183 31.12 -24.57 -5.85
CA GLY A 183 32.07 -23.78 -6.63
C GLY A 183 33.21 -23.19 -5.77
N ASP A 184 33.77 -22.07 -6.21
CA ASP A 184 34.90 -21.38 -5.57
C ASP A 184 34.50 -20.63 -4.28
N GLY A 185 34.11 -21.39 -3.25
CA GLY A 185 33.98 -20.92 -1.87
C GLY A 185 32.62 -21.09 -1.19
N LYS A 186 31.68 -21.85 -1.77
CA LYS A 186 30.33 -22.10 -1.18
C LYS A 186 29.55 -20.79 -0.92
N ALA A 187 29.54 -19.87 -1.88
CA ALA A 187 28.97 -18.53 -1.74
C ALA A 187 27.45 -18.54 -1.47
N ALA A 188 27.04 -17.99 -0.32
CA ALA A 188 25.66 -17.96 0.16
C ALA A 188 24.96 -16.61 -0.08
N VAL A 189 25.74 -15.52 -0.13
CA VAL A 189 25.28 -14.14 -0.33
C VAL A 189 26.28 -13.39 -1.20
N VAL A 190 25.80 -12.74 -2.26
CA VAL A 190 26.62 -11.94 -3.17
C VAL A 190 26.03 -10.56 -3.43
N TYR A 191 26.86 -9.63 -3.90
CA TYR A 191 26.50 -8.27 -4.27
C TYR A 191 26.89 -7.98 -5.72
N CYS A 192 25.90 -7.72 -6.57
CA CYS A 192 26.10 -7.31 -7.95
C CYS A 192 26.29 -5.78 -7.99
N LYS A 193 27.52 -5.35 -8.28
CA LYS A 193 27.87 -3.92 -8.44
C LYS A 193 27.11 -3.28 -9.61
N VAL A 194 26.84 -4.06 -10.67
CA VAL A 194 26.07 -3.65 -11.84
C VAL A 194 24.58 -3.59 -11.47
N GLY A 195 24.12 -2.41 -11.06
CA GLY A 195 22.70 -2.17 -10.75
C GLY A 195 22.27 -2.49 -9.31
N GLN A 196 23.22 -2.64 -8.39
CA GLN A 196 22.99 -2.74 -6.94
C GLN A 196 21.99 -3.83 -6.56
N GLU A 197 22.34 -5.09 -6.84
CA GLU A 197 21.52 -6.26 -6.50
C GLU A 197 22.15 -7.05 -5.33
N LEU A 198 21.33 -7.47 -4.37
CA LEU A 198 21.70 -8.40 -3.30
C LEU A 198 20.81 -9.66 -3.33
N PRO A 199 21.21 -10.72 -4.05
CA PRO A 199 20.60 -12.04 -3.91
C PRO A 199 21.20 -12.83 -2.72
N PHE A 200 20.32 -13.29 -1.83
CA PHE A 200 20.60 -14.19 -0.72
C PHE A 200 20.03 -15.58 -1.04
N SER A 201 20.85 -16.62 -0.92
CA SER A 201 20.37 -18.01 -0.99
C SER A 201 19.64 -18.48 0.28
N PRO A 202 20.17 -18.32 1.51
CA PRO A 202 19.41 -18.63 2.71
C PRO A 202 18.37 -17.54 2.97
N ASP A 203 17.29 -17.88 3.68
CA ASP A 203 16.35 -16.87 4.15
C ASP A 203 16.89 -16.20 5.44
N LEU A 204 17.01 -14.89 5.38
CA LEU A 204 17.36 -14.06 6.55
C LEU A 204 16.18 -13.91 7.51
N ILE A 205 14.97 -13.99 6.96
CA ILE A 205 13.74 -13.55 7.57
C ILE A 205 13.15 -14.68 8.45
N PRO A 206 12.50 -14.37 9.59
CA PRO A 206 11.83 -15.39 10.40
C PRO A 206 10.64 -16.04 9.67
N ASN A 207 10.17 -17.18 10.17
CA ASN A 207 9.01 -17.89 9.64
C ASN A 207 8.28 -18.63 10.78
N SER A 208 6.96 -18.84 10.67
CA SER A 208 6.08 -19.35 11.73
C SER A 208 6.52 -20.68 12.36
N ARG A 209 7.20 -21.54 11.59
CA ARG A 209 7.68 -22.87 12.03
C ARG A 209 8.99 -22.86 12.84
N GLN A 210 9.55 -21.69 13.20
CA GLN A 210 10.92 -21.56 13.74
C GLN A 210 11.06 -21.76 15.27
N SER A 211 10.71 -22.94 15.81
CA SER A 211 11.04 -23.30 17.20
C SER A 211 12.56 -23.39 17.49
N ILE A 212 13.36 -23.60 16.45
CA ILE A 212 14.79 -23.94 16.50
C ILE A 212 15.70 -22.71 16.81
N TYR A 213 15.23 -21.48 16.60
CA TYR A 213 16.10 -20.29 16.42
C TYR A 213 16.22 -19.34 17.63
N ARG A 214 16.00 -19.81 18.86
CA ARG A 214 16.09 -19.00 20.10
C ARG A 214 17.49 -18.46 20.44
N ARG A 215 18.53 -18.67 19.61
CA ARG A 215 19.96 -18.54 20.03
C ARG A 215 20.76 -17.34 19.51
N SER A 216 20.36 -16.62 18.47
CA SER A 216 20.93 -15.28 18.16
C SER A 216 20.07 -14.47 17.17
N PRO A 217 19.19 -13.57 17.64
CA PRO A 217 18.46 -12.63 16.76
C PRO A 217 19.37 -11.49 16.23
N ARG A 218 20.23 -10.94 17.11
CA ARG A 218 20.96 -9.69 16.84
C ARG A 218 21.95 -9.77 15.67
N GLY A 219 22.65 -10.90 15.50
CA GLY A 219 23.60 -11.07 14.38
C GLY A 219 22.91 -10.97 13.01
N ARG A 220 21.74 -11.62 12.86
CA ARG A 220 20.94 -11.57 11.62
C ARG A 220 20.46 -10.15 11.31
N VAL A 221 19.97 -9.44 12.32
CA VAL A 221 19.48 -8.06 12.16
C VAL A 221 20.60 -7.13 11.75
N LYS A 222 21.75 -7.14 12.45
CA LYS A 222 22.91 -6.32 12.09
C LYS A 222 23.46 -6.62 10.70
N PHE A 223 23.50 -7.90 10.29
CA PHE A 223 23.91 -8.28 8.94
C PHE A 223 22.95 -7.75 7.86
N LEU A 224 21.64 -7.83 8.07
CA LEU A 224 20.65 -7.26 7.15
C LEU A 224 20.69 -5.72 7.13
N GLN A 225 20.86 -5.07 8.28
CA GLN A 225 21.09 -3.61 8.36
C GLN A 225 22.31 -3.21 7.51
N ALA A 226 23.46 -3.85 7.72
CA ALA A 226 24.68 -3.60 6.94
C ALA A 226 24.51 -3.86 5.43
N CYS A 227 23.74 -4.87 5.06
CA CYS A 227 23.40 -5.16 3.66
C CYS A 227 22.51 -4.06 3.04
N LEU A 228 21.51 -3.56 3.76
CA LEU A 228 20.66 -2.44 3.33
C LEU A 228 21.47 -1.14 3.23
N SER A 229 22.41 -0.89 4.14
CA SER A 229 23.36 0.22 4.07
C SER A 229 24.34 0.09 2.90
N LYS A 230 24.79 -1.12 2.54
CA LYS A 230 25.62 -1.36 1.34
C LYS A 230 24.85 -1.18 0.03
N LEU A 231 23.53 -1.43 0.03
CA LEU A 231 22.64 -0.98 -1.05
C LEU A 231 22.45 0.54 -1.05
N GLY A 232 22.86 1.27 -0.01
CA GLY A 232 22.74 2.72 0.11
C GLY A 232 21.35 3.18 0.54
N LEU A 233 20.62 2.37 1.33
CA LEU A 233 19.45 2.83 2.07
C LEU A 233 19.85 3.42 3.42
N GLU A 234 19.08 4.38 3.89
CA GLU A 234 19.21 4.98 5.22
C GLU A 234 18.45 4.12 6.24
N VAL A 235 19.19 3.27 6.94
CA VAL A 235 18.67 2.30 7.91
C VAL A 235 18.51 2.95 9.29
N ASP A 236 17.44 2.61 10.01
CA ASP A 236 17.32 2.97 11.43
C ASP A 236 18.21 2.04 12.27
N GLU A 237 19.14 2.63 13.02
CA GLU A 237 20.04 1.91 13.93
C GLU A 237 19.42 1.65 15.30
N THR A 238 18.34 2.36 15.65
CA THR A 238 17.61 2.08 16.89
C THR A 238 16.93 0.71 16.78
N GLU A 239 16.92 -0.09 17.86
CA GLU A 239 16.12 -1.32 17.92
C GLU A 239 14.61 -1.00 18.04
N ALA A 240 14.11 0.07 17.39
CA ALA A 240 12.74 0.56 17.47
C ALA A 240 11.73 -0.59 17.43
N MET A 241 10.88 -0.68 18.45
CA MET A 241 9.72 -1.56 18.38
C MET A 241 8.83 -1.06 17.24
N MET A 242 8.26 -1.95 16.43
CA MET A 242 7.19 -1.50 15.53
C MET A 242 6.11 -0.87 16.41
N PRO A 243 5.59 0.32 16.05
CA PRO A 243 4.62 1.00 16.91
C PRO A 243 3.44 0.07 17.17
N SER A 244 3.05 0.00 18.44
CA SER A 244 1.78 -0.61 18.84
C SER A 244 0.63 0.04 18.08
N LEU A 245 -0.45 -0.70 17.85
CA LEU A 245 -1.66 -0.09 17.29
C LEU A 245 -2.03 1.13 18.13
N SER A 246 -2.24 2.27 17.48
CA SER A 246 -2.75 3.46 18.17
C SER A 246 -4.16 3.16 18.65
N SER A 247 -4.56 3.78 19.75
CA SER A 247 -5.98 3.80 20.09
C SER A 247 -6.79 4.53 19.02
N LEU A 248 -8.05 4.14 18.90
CA LEU A 248 -8.98 4.62 17.90
C LEU A 248 -9.86 5.70 18.56
N HIS A 249 -9.50 6.96 18.37
CA HIS A 249 -10.17 8.11 18.98
C HIS A 249 -11.47 8.40 18.22
N LEU A 250 -12.59 7.99 18.78
CA LEU A 250 -13.93 8.27 18.29
C LEU A 250 -14.37 9.64 18.81
N SER A 251 -14.65 10.57 17.89
CA SER A 251 -15.12 11.92 18.23
C SER A 251 -16.23 12.37 17.28
N ALA A 252 -16.96 13.41 17.68
CA ALA A 252 -17.97 14.04 16.85
C ALA A 252 -17.92 15.58 16.89
N LEU A 253 -18.54 16.22 15.90
CA LEU A 253 -18.62 17.67 15.72
C LEU A 253 -19.25 18.34 16.94
N ASN A 254 -20.36 17.80 17.43
CA ASN A 254 -20.87 18.04 18.78
C ASN A 254 -20.46 16.83 19.64
N PRO A 255 -19.60 16.96 20.67
CA PRO A 255 -19.10 15.80 21.42
C PRO A 255 -20.19 14.86 21.95
N SER A 256 -21.34 15.39 22.36
CA SER A 256 -22.50 14.61 22.84
C SER A 256 -23.05 13.59 21.82
N GLU A 257 -22.84 13.80 20.51
CA GLU A 257 -23.19 12.80 19.50
C GLU A 257 -22.42 11.49 19.68
N VAL A 258 -21.25 11.48 20.34
CA VAL A 258 -20.52 10.24 20.65
C VAL A 258 -21.26 9.39 21.69
N ASP A 259 -21.81 10.02 22.73
CA ASP A 259 -22.59 9.30 23.74
C ASP A 259 -23.93 8.80 23.14
N GLU A 260 -24.50 9.50 22.15
CA GLU A 260 -25.61 8.99 21.32
C GLU A 260 -25.18 7.78 20.45
N MET A 261 -24.00 7.82 19.82
CA MET A 261 -23.47 6.70 19.03
C MET A 261 -23.22 5.46 19.87
N LEU A 262 -22.71 5.61 21.10
CA LEU A 262 -22.48 4.47 21.99
C LEU A 262 -23.78 3.79 22.41
N HIS A 263 -24.85 4.55 22.64
CA HIS A 263 -26.18 3.99 22.91
C HIS A 263 -26.79 3.31 21.68
N ASP A 264 -26.63 3.90 20.48
CA ASP A 264 -26.96 3.26 19.20
C ASP A 264 -26.19 1.93 18.96
N TRP A 265 -25.09 1.69 19.69
CA TRP A 265 -24.27 0.49 19.61
C TRP A 265 -24.50 -0.51 20.75
N GLU A 266 -25.44 -0.25 21.67
CA GLU A 266 -25.65 -1.08 22.87
C GLU A 266 -25.99 -2.55 22.52
N ASP A 267 -26.81 -2.78 21.48
CA ASP A 267 -27.16 -4.12 20.98
C ASP A 267 -25.97 -4.92 20.39
N ILE A 268 -24.84 -4.25 20.10
CA ILE A 268 -23.67 -4.85 19.41
C ILE A 268 -22.42 -4.89 20.31
N ILE A 269 -22.52 -4.32 21.51
CA ILE A 269 -21.49 -4.31 22.56
C ILE A 269 -21.72 -5.52 23.47
N ALA A 270 -20.80 -6.48 23.41
CA ALA A 270 -20.74 -7.58 24.37
C ALA A 270 -19.99 -7.14 25.63
N ARG A 271 -20.58 -7.35 26.82
CA ARG A 271 -19.92 -7.16 28.11
C ARG A 271 -19.28 -8.48 28.59
N ASP A 272 -18.08 -8.42 29.16
CA ASP A 272 -17.42 -9.58 29.80
C ASP A 272 -17.79 -9.72 31.30
N ASP A 273 -17.21 -10.71 31.98
CA ASP A 273 -17.43 -10.97 33.42
C ASP A 273 -16.95 -9.83 34.34
N ARG A 274 -16.14 -8.88 33.81
CA ARG A 274 -15.67 -7.67 34.50
C ARG A 274 -16.53 -6.45 34.13
N GLY A 275 -17.46 -6.61 33.20
CA GLY A 275 -18.28 -5.55 32.62
C GLY A 275 -17.57 -4.74 31.54
N GLU A 276 -16.37 -5.12 31.11
CA GLU A 276 -15.65 -4.44 30.02
C GLU A 276 -16.34 -4.66 28.67
N GLU A 277 -16.30 -3.66 27.79
CA GLU A 277 -17.19 -3.57 26.62
C GLU A 277 -16.45 -3.85 25.31
N PHE A 278 -16.97 -4.78 24.52
CA PHE A 278 -16.31 -5.28 23.32
C PHE A 278 -17.25 -5.37 22.11
N ILE A 279 -16.84 -4.82 20.97
CA ILE A 279 -17.50 -5.02 19.68
C ILE A 279 -16.70 -6.06 18.89
N LYS A 280 -17.31 -7.20 18.58
CA LYS A 280 -16.68 -8.30 17.83
C LYS A 280 -17.15 -8.29 16.38
N CYS A 281 -16.20 -8.32 15.45
CA CYS A 281 -16.42 -8.36 14.00
C CYS A 281 -15.61 -9.52 13.38
N GLU A 282 -15.96 -9.89 12.15
CA GLU A 282 -15.38 -11.02 11.40
C GLU A 282 -13.84 -11.13 11.45
N ASN A 283 -13.12 -10.01 11.27
CA ASN A 283 -11.65 -9.97 11.22
C ASN A 283 -10.98 -9.17 12.36
N ASP A 284 -11.77 -8.53 13.23
CA ASP A 284 -11.28 -7.57 14.23
C ASP A 284 -12.16 -7.58 15.51
N THR A 285 -11.53 -7.53 16.68
CA THR A 285 -12.23 -7.22 17.96
C THR A 285 -11.81 -5.85 18.47
N PHE A 286 -12.79 -5.06 18.90
CA PHE A 286 -12.61 -3.74 19.49
C PHE A 286 -12.98 -3.79 20.97
N HIS A 287 -12.20 -3.11 21.80
CA HIS A 287 -12.56 -2.78 23.18
C HIS A 287 -13.01 -1.32 23.23
N VAL A 288 -14.14 -1.03 23.86
CA VAL A 288 -14.66 0.33 24.03
C VAL A 288 -14.31 0.78 25.44
N GLU A 289 -13.43 1.78 25.55
CA GLU A 289 -12.98 2.25 26.85
C GLU A 289 -14.04 3.11 27.55
N LYS A 290 -14.20 2.89 28.87
CA LYS A 290 -15.13 3.65 29.71
C LYS A 290 -14.42 4.85 30.32
N LYS A 291 -15.17 5.95 30.50
CA LYS A 291 -14.67 7.21 31.09
C LYS A 291 -13.91 7.01 32.42
N ASP A 292 -14.29 6.01 33.21
CA ASP A 292 -13.70 5.71 34.53
C ASP A 292 -12.68 4.54 34.56
N SER A 293 -12.52 3.74 33.49
CA SER A 293 -11.55 2.63 33.44
C SER A 293 -10.49 2.82 32.37
N ARG A 294 -9.24 3.05 32.79
CA ARG A 294 -8.08 2.90 31.89
C ARG A 294 -7.82 1.42 31.69
N TRP A 295 -8.21 0.88 30.54
CA TRP A 295 -7.96 -0.51 30.20
C TRP A 295 -6.49 -0.71 29.83
N GLU A 296 -5.75 -1.42 30.68
CA GLU A 296 -4.40 -1.88 30.37
C GLU A 296 -4.47 -3.29 29.75
N PRO A 297 -3.95 -3.52 28.54
CA PRO A 297 -3.96 -4.84 27.91
C PRO A 297 -3.26 -5.86 28.80
N THR A 298 -3.94 -6.96 29.12
CA THR A 298 -3.29 -7.99 29.96
C THR A 298 -2.11 -8.58 29.19
N ALA A 299 -1.00 -8.84 29.88
CA ALA A 299 0.26 -9.26 29.25
C ALA A 299 0.18 -10.57 28.42
N SER A 300 -0.93 -11.31 28.53
CA SER A 300 -1.23 -12.48 27.69
C SER A 300 -1.50 -12.12 26.22
N GLU A 301 -2.15 -10.98 25.94
CA GLU A 301 -2.41 -10.49 24.57
C GLU A 301 -1.14 -9.91 23.91
N SER A 302 -0.19 -9.45 24.73
CA SER A 302 1.10 -8.90 24.28
C SER A 302 2.14 -9.98 23.91
N ALA A 303 1.85 -11.27 24.15
CA ALA A 303 2.86 -12.32 24.26
C ALA A 303 2.79 -13.39 23.16
N VAL A 304 2.78 -13.00 21.88
CA VAL A 304 2.92 -13.97 20.77
C VAL A 304 4.33 -14.58 20.77
N ALA A 305 4.43 -15.82 21.22
CA ALA A 305 5.66 -16.58 21.41
C ALA A 305 6.34 -16.98 20.06
N GLY A 306 6.91 -15.99 19.36
CA GLY A 306 7.56 -16.18 18.07
C GLY A 306 8.13 -14.91 17.42
N GLY A 307 7.78 -13.71 17.91
CA GLY A 307 8.39 -12.46 17.45
C GLY A 307 7.76 -11.81 16.21
N ILE A 308 6.59 -12.28 15.78
CA ILE A 308 5.62 -11.48 15.01
C ILE A 308 4.29 -11.51 15.75
N VAL A 309 3.63 -10.36 15.83
CA VAL A 309 2.28 -10.22 16.37
C VAL A 309 1.29 -10.33 15.21
N ASP A 310 0.27 -11.18 15.35
CA ASP A 310 -0.83 -11.21 14.38
C ASP A 310 -1.84 -10.11 14.75
N TYR A 311 -1.88 -9.06 13.94
CA TYR A 311 -2.70 -7.89 14.19
C TYR A 311 -4.22 -8.12 14.08
N THR A 312 -4.68 -9.25 13.53
CA THR A 312 -6.11 -9.66 13.60
C THR A 312 -6.48 -10.06 15.03
N THR A 313 -5.56 -10.74 15.73
CA THR A 313 -5.73 -11.19 17.13
C THR A 313 -5.55 -10.08 18.18
N ILE A 314 -5.03 -8.90 17.80
CA ILE A 314 -4.92 -7.75 18.71
C ILE A 314 -6.28 -7.07 18.87
N VAL A 315 -6.76 -6.99 20.12
CA VAL A 315 -7.92 -6.18 20.52
C VAL A 315 -7.62 -4.69 20.35
N LYS A 316 -8.52 -3.98 19.68
CA LYS A 316 -8.32 -2.58 19.26
C LYS A 316 -9.07 -1.62 20.18
N ARG A 317 -8.35 -0.93 21.07
CA ARG A 317 -8.89 0.07 22.01
C ARG A 317 -9.50 1.25 21.26
N VAL A 318 -10.79 1.48 21.46
CA VAL A 318 -11.56 2.64 21.01
C VAL A 318 -11.77 3.56 22.20
N VAL A 319 -11.44 4.84 22.03
CA VAL A 319 -11.58 5.88 23.07
C VAL A 319 -12.71 6.82 22.65
N PRO A 320 -13.85 6.88 23.36
CA PRO A 320 -14.96 7.76 23.03
C PRO A 320 -14.82 9.15 23.66
N HIS A 321 -14.92 10.20 22.82
CA HIS A 321 -14.77 11.60 23.22
C HIS A 321 -16.11 12.33 23.30
N GLY A 322 -16.91 11.98 24.32
CA GLY A 322 -18.28 12.48 24.52
C GLY A 322 -18.42 13.90 25.09
N GLU A 323 -17.39 14.46 25.73
CA GLU A 323 -17.47 15.74 26.46
C GLU A 323 -16.67 16.87 25.79
N ALA A 324 -15.56 16.54 25.15
CA ALA A 324 -14.68 17.46 24.42
C ALA A 324 -13.95 16.69 23.32
N TRP A 325 -13.44 17.39 22.31
CA TRP A 325 -12.58 16.78 21.28
C TRP A 325 -11.23 16.31 21.87
N PRO A 326 -10.59 15.27 21.30
CA PRO A 326 -9.27 14.79 21.74
C PRO A 326 -8.21 15.89 21.82
N ASP A 327 -7.37 15.85 22.85
CA ASP A 327 -6.25 16.79 22.99
C ASP A 327 -5.13 16.49 21.97
N VAL A 328 -4.29 17.50 21.70
CA VAL A 328 -3.12 17.36 20.83
C VAL A 328 -2.09 16.38 21.41
N LYS A 329 -2.06 16.14 22.73
CA LYS A 329 -1.23 15.09 23.33
C LYS A 329 -1.73 13.67 23.03
N GLU A 330 -3.03 13.50 22.85
CA GLU A 330 -3.64 12.22 22.49
C GLU A 330 -3.55 11.97 20.98
N THR A 331 -3.71 13.03 20.19
CA THR A 331 -3.81 12.95 18.72
C THR A 331 -2.79 13.86 18.02
N PRO A 332 -1.47 13.73 18.31
CA PRO A 332 -0.43 14.69 17.90
C PRO A 332 -0.27 14.83 16.38
N SER A 333 -0.67 13.81 15.62
CA SER A 333 -0.62 13.80 14.15
C SER A 333 -1.90 14.28 13.44
N PHE A 334 -2.98 14.61 14.18
CA PHE A 334 -4.26 15.06 13.62
C PHE A 334 -5.03 15.98 14.59
N HIS A 335 -5.13 17.27 14.27
CA HIS A 335 -5.80 18.23 15.14
C HIS A 335 -7.33 18.25 14.93
N HIS A 336 -8.05 17.56 15.82
CA HIS A 336 -9.51 17.46 15.80
C HIS A 336 -10.23 18.82 15.74
N ASN A 337 -9.77 19.82 16.49
CA ASN A 337 -10.32 21.17 16.43
C ASN A 337 -10.14 21.84 15.05
N VAL A 338 -8.98 21.67 14.41
CA VAL A 338 -8.74 22.20 13.05
C VAL A 338 -9.62 21.50 12.03
N PHE A 339 -9.89 20.20 12.20
CA PHE A 339 -10.84 19.46 11.35
C PHE A 339 -12.26 20.02 11.48
N TYR A 340 -12.84 20.04 12.68
CA TYR A 340 -14.23 20.41 12.89
C TYR A 340 -14.53 21.88 12.58
N THR A 341 -13.65 22.83 12.97
CA THR A 341 -13.80 24.24 12.59
C THR A 341 -13.68 24.44 11.07
N SER A 342 -12.84 23.66 10.39
CA SER A 342 -12.76 23.70 8.91
C SER A 342 -14.00 23.09 8.26
N LEU A 343 -14.56 22.02 8.84
CA LEU A 343 -15.77 21.38 8.35
C LEU A 343 -16.95 22.36 8.36
N GLN A 344 -17.16 23.05 9.48
CA GLN A 344 -18.14 24.14 9.59
C GLN A 344 -17.87 25.22 8.52
N SER A 345 -16.65 25.75 8.47
CA SER A 345 -16.25 26.81 7.52
C SER A 345 -16.46 26.45 6.05
N TYR A 346 -16.42 25.16 5.68
CA TYR A 346 -16.69 24.72 4.31
C TYR A 346 -18.16 24.37 4.06
N ARG A 347 -18.96 24.06 5.09
CA ARG A 347 -20.43 23.96 4.95
C ARG A 347 -21.10 25.31 4.77
N ASP A 348 -20.55 26.35 5.41
CA ASP A 348 -20.94 27.75 5.15
C ASP A 348 -20.74 28.15 3.67
N MET A 349 -19.83 27.46 2.96
CA MET A 349 -19.57 27.63 1.52
C MET A 349 -20.32 26.62 0.63
N GLU A 350 -20.71 25.47 1.17
CA GLU A 350 -21.39 24.38 0.46
C GLU A 350 -22.67 23.97 1.23
N PRO A 351 -23.77 24.74 1.15
CA PRO A 351 -24.96 24.50 1.99
C PRO A 351 -25.75 23.21 1.69
N ALA A 352 -25.26 22.36 0.79
CA ALA A 352 -25.79 21.03 0.51
C ALA A 352 -25.05 19.92 1.30
N ALA A 353 -24.11 20.29 2.18
CA ALA A 353 -23.40 19.40 3.08
C ALA A 353 -23.78 19.63 4.55
N GLU A 354 -24.34 18.61 5.21
CA GLU A 354 -24.92 18.70 6.55
C GLU A 354 -24.43 17.61 7.52
N GLU A 355 -24.17 16.39 7.04
CA GLU A 355 -23.95 15.19 7.85
C GLU A 355 -22.51 14.65 7.78
N TRP A 356 -21.80 14.76 6.64
CA TRP A 356 -20.57 14.01 6.43
C TRP A 356 -19.40 14.73 7.10
N GLY A 357 -18.69 14.00 7.96
CA GLY A 357 -17.65 14.58 8.82
C GLY A 357 -18.14 14.93 10.22
N ASN A 358 -19.43 14.77 10.53
CA ASN A 358 -19.90 14.92 11.91
C ASN A 358 -19.25 13.94 12.87
N GLN A 359 -18.79 12.77 12.40
CA GLN A 359 -18.31 11.67 13.23
C GLN A 359 -17.07 11.04 12.60
N ILE A 360 -15.95 11.04 13.31
CA ILE A 360 -14.69 10.45 12.85
C ILE A 360 -14.10 9.53 13.93
N MET A 361 -13.46 8.45 13.49
CA MET A 361 -12.61 7.62 14.32
C MET A 361 -11.18 7.66 13.76
N TYR A 362 -10.30 8.36 14.47
CA TYR A 362 -8.91 8.58 14.08
C TYR A 362 -7.98 7.56 14.74
N GLY A 363 -7.02 7.01 13.98
CA GLY A 363 -5.92 6.22 14.52
C GLY A 363 -4.63 6.50 13.75
N GLU A 364 -3.55 6.81 14.46
CA GLU A 364 -2.24 7.07 13.84
C GLU A 364 -1.62 5.81 13.23
N VAL A 365 -1.74 4.66 13.91
CA VAL A 365 -1.19 3.37 13.48
C VAL A 365 -2.29 2.32 13.51
N VAL A 366 -2.86 2.05 12.34
CA VAL A 366 -3.88 1.02 12.11
C VAL A 366 -3.44 0.04 11.01
N THR A 367 -4.01 -1.16 11.00
CA THR A 367 -3.68 -2.21 10.02
C THR A 367 -4.28 -1.98 8.64
N SER A 368 -5.52 -1.50 8.60
CA SER A 368 -6.25 -1.12 7.40
C SER A 368 -7.42 -0.24 7.81
N THR A 369 -7.77 0.79 7.03
CA THR A 369 -9.03 1.52 7.24
C THR A 369 -10.24 0.76 6.70
N ASN A 370 -10.03 -0.27 5.85
CA ASN A 370 -11.09 -0.99 5.15
C ASN A 370 -11.52 -2.29 5.84
N THR A 371 -10.62 -3.11 6.39
CA THR A 371 -11.01 -4.40 7.02
C THR A 371 -11.90 -4.16 8.24
N VAL A 372 -11.52 -3.15 9.02
CA VAL A 372 -12.27 -2.61 10.17
C VAL A 372 -13.70 -2.20 9.76
N LEU A 373 -13.96 -1.86 8.48
CA LEU A 373 -15.26 -1.45 7.89
C LEU A 373 -16.00 -2.58 7.14
N GLU A 374 -15.61 -3.84 7.32
CA GLU A 374 -16.22 -4.98 6.64
C GLU A 374 -17.65 -5.29 7.12
N LYS A 375 -18.28 -6.25 6.44
CA LYS A 375 -19.74 -6.33 6.31
C LYS A 375 -20.46 -6.41 7.66
N GLU A 376 -20.03 -7.30 8.55
CA GLU A 376 -20.67 -7.43 9.87
C GLU A 376 -20.61 -6.15 10.69
N ALA A 377 -19.47 -5.45 10.71
CA ALA A 377 -19.36 -4.18 11.42
C ALA A 377 -20.35 -3.16 10.85
N ARG A 378 -20.41 -3.04 9.52
CA ARG A 378 -21.28 -2.10 8.82
C ARG A 378 -22.77 -2.38 9.02
N ASP A 379 -23.18 -3.64 8.94
CA ASP A 379 -24.56 -4.06 9.10
C ASP A 379 -24.99 -3.89 10.57
N ARG A 380 -24.11 -4.18 11.54
CA ARG A 380 -24.36 -4.02 12.99
C ARG A 380 -24.40 -2.55 13.43
N LEU A 381 -23.43 -1.73 13.04
CA LEU A 381 -23.34 -0.28 13.38
C LEU A 381 -24.50 0.58 12.80
N HIS A 382 -25.32 0.03 11.90
CA HIS A 382 -26.39 0.74 11.19
C HIS A 382 -27.72 -0.04 11.12
N SER A 383 -27.86 -1.15 11.84
CA SER A 383 -29.01 -2.07 11.76
C SER A 383 -30.35 -1.41 12.12
N HIS A 384 -30.35 -0.49 13.07
CA HIS A 384 -31.58 0.01 13.70
C HIS A 384 -31.87 1.46 13.33
N ARG A 385 -32.64 1.64 12.23
CA ARG A 385 -34.03 2.14 12.29
C ARG A 385 -34.62 2.43 10.90
N ASN A 386 -35.23 1.43 10.26
CA ASN A 386 -36.00 1.60 9.01
C ASN A 386 -37.45 2.08 9.30
N ASP A 387 -37.61 3.22 9.99
CA ASP A 387 -38.90 3.91 10.11
C ASP A 387 -39.08 4.96 9.01
N ALA A 388 -40.25 5.00 8.38
CA ALA A 388 -40.51 5.91 7.26
C ALA A 388 -40.61 7.38 7.72
N GLY A 389 -39.56 8.18 7.43
CA GLY A 389 -39.58 9.64 7.57
C GLY A 389 -38.50 10.24 8.49
N SER A 390 -37.61 9.44 9.07
CA SER A 390 -36.50 9.95 9.89
C SER A 390 -35.28 10.39 9.07
N ARG A 391 -34.45 11.27 9.67
CA ARG A 391 -33.17 11.74 9.11
C ARG A 391 -32.19 10.59 8.89
N THR A 392 -31.38 10.70 7.84
CA THR A 392 -30.15 9.89 7.72
C THR A 392 -29.22 10.22 8.90
N ARG A 393 -28.82 9.20 9.67
CA ARG A 393 -27.84 9.37 10.76
C ARG A 393 -26.41 9.40 10.20
N PRO A 394 -25.45 10.03 10.90
CA PRO A 394 -24.18 10.40 10.29
C PRO A 394 -23.26 9.20 10.02
N ARG A 395 -22.18 9.48 9.28
CA ARG A 395 -21.37 8.45 8.64
C ARG A 395 -20.00 8.41 9.28
N LEU A 396 -19.71 7.34 10.01
CA LEU A 396 -18.40 7.12 10.60
C LEU A 396 -17.32 7.11 9.51
N GLN A 397 -16.40 8.07 9.61
CA GLN A 397 -15.23 8.17 8.76
C GLN A 397 -14.00 7.72 9.54
N ARG A 398 -13.10 7.01 8.86
CA ARG A 398 -11.90 6.45 9.49
C ARG A 398 -10.67 7.01 8.84
N LEU A 399 -9.85 7.63 9.68
CA LEU A 399 -8.68 8.40 9.28
C LEU A 399 -7.43 7.72 9.82
N ALA A 400 -6.52 7.39 8.90
CA ALA A 400 -5.22 6.80 9.19
C ALA A 400 -4.11 7.61 8.52
N ARG A 401 -2.93 7.60 9.14
CA ARG A 401 -1.78 8.37 8.67
C ARG A 401 -0.55 7.49 8.52
N ALA A 402 -0.03 7.42 7.31
CA ALA A 402 1.40 7.18 7.11
C ALA A 402 2.08 8.55 6.88
N PRO A 403 3.34 8.78 7.30
CA PRO A 403 4.04 10.03 7.05
C PRO A 403 3.98 10.43 5.55
N GLY A 404 3.48 11.63 5.26
CA GLY A 404 3.30 12.13 3.88
C GLY A 404 2.03 11.68 3.14
N CYS A 405 1.25 10.74 3.70
CA CYS A 405 0.05 10.19 3.05
C CYS A 405 -1.24 10.48 3.84
N LEU A 406 -2.32 10.78 3.11
CA LEU A 406 -3.69 10.77 3.64
C LEU A 406 -4.34 9.41 3.30
N ILE A 407 -4.74 8.66 4.32
CA ILE A 407 -5.52 7.43 4.15
C ILE A 407 -6.86 7.63 4.84
N MET A 408 -7.96 7.60 4.09
CA MET A 408 -9.30 7.75 4.64
C MET A 408 -10.28 6.77 4.00
N SER A 409 -11.21 6.26 4.81
CA SER A 409 -12.35 5.46 4.37
C SER A 409 -13.65 6.01 4.92
N THR A 410 -14.72 5.96 4.13
CA THR A 410 -16.07 6.42 4.52
C THR A 410 -17.12 5.44 4.01
N VAL A 411 -18.21 5.28 4.77
CA VAL A 411 -19.37 4.46 4.36
C VAL A 411 -20.40 5.37 3.70
N ILE A 412 -20.89 4.97 2.52
CA ILE A 412 -22.00 5.64 1.83
C ILE A 412 -23.18 4.67 1.81
N ASN A 413 -24.20 4.93 2.62
CA ASN A 413 -25.48 4.24 2.47
C ASN A 413 -26.18 4.80 1.22
N HIS A 414 -26.31 3.97 0.19
CA HIS A 414 -27.01 4.30 -1.05
C HIS A 414 -28.36 3.59 -1.11
N PRO A 415 -29.49 4.32 -1.09
CA PRO A 415 -30.81 3.71 -1.04
C PRO A 415 -31.06 2.76 -2.22
N ALA A 416 -31.39 1.50 -1.93
CA ALA A 416 -31.53 0.45 -2.96
C ALA A 416 -32.53 0.81 -4.07
N HIS A 417 -33.59 1.55 -3.76
CA HIS A 417 -34.58 2.03 -4.74
C HIS A 417 -34.01 3.02 -5.77
N LEU A 418 -32.87 3.66 -5.50
CA LEU A 418 -32.19 4.56 -6.45
C LEU A 418 -31.26 3.80 -7.41
N ALA A 419 -30.78 2.61 -7.04
CA ALA A 419 -29.66 1.93 -7.71
C ALA A 419 -29.87 1.70 -9.23
N ALA A 420 -31.10 1.48 -9.69
CA ALA A 420 -31.43 1.30 -11.11
C ALA A 420 -31.45 2.60 -11.94
N SER A 421 -31.38 3.77 -11.27
CA SER A 421 -31.43 5.11 -11.89
C SER A 421 -30.19 5.97 -11.56
N ARG A 422 -29.47 5.59 -10.50
CA ARG A 422 -28.29 6.25 -9.95
C ARG A 422 -27.26 5.18 -9.54
N PRO A 423 -26.69 4.40 -10.50
CA PRO A 423 -25.84 3.27 -10.12
C PRO A 423 -24.61 3.69 -9.31
N ILE A 424 -24.23 2.86 -8.34
CA ILE A 424 -23.13 3.13 -7.39
C ILE A 424 -21.76 3.37 -8.08
N VAL A 425 -21.63 2.95 -9.34
CA VAL A 425 -20.48 3.20 -10.23
C VAL A 425 -20.13 4.69 -10.39
N PHE A 426 -21.06 5.61 -10.13
CA PHE A 426 -20.78 7.04 -10.16
C PHE A 426 -20.16 7.59 -8.86
N LEU A 427 -20.26 6.89 -7.72
CA LEU A 427 -19.73 7.38 -6.44
C LEU A 427 -18.21 7.61 -6.50
N GLN A 428 -17.49 6.74 -7.20
CA GLN A 428 -16.07 6.87 -7.49
C GLN A 428 -15.74 8.09 -8.39
N TYR A 429 -16.66 8.51 -9.28
CA TYR A 429 -16.49 9.72 -10.08
C TYR A 429 -16.69 10.97 -9.22
N LEU A 430 -17.74 10.99 -8.37
CA LEU A 430 -17.97 12.08 -7.42
C LEU A 430 -16.77 12.23 -6.47
N ALA A 431 -16.21 11.11 -5.99
CA ALA A 431 -15.00 11.12 -5.15
C ALA A 431 -13.78 11.69 -5.88
N ALA A 432 -13.59 11.37 -7.17
CA ALA A 432 -12.51 11.91 -7.98
C ALA A 432 -12.68 13.42 -8.25
N ILE A 433 -13.91 13.89 -8.54
CA ILE A 433 -14.23 15.32 -8.67
C ILE A 433 -13.95 16.05 -7.35
N ALA A 434 -14.51 15.56 -6.24
CA ALA A 434 -14.32 16.13 -4.91
C ALA A 434 -12.84 16.23 -4.52
N THR A 435 -12.03 15.22 -4.88
CA THR A 435 -10.58 15.22 -4.64
C THR A 435 -9.87 16.32 -5.44
N VAL A 436 -10.14 16.43 -6.75
CA VAL A 436 -9.53 17.45 -7.62
C VAL A 436 -9.96 18.86 -7.22
N GLU A 437 -11.25 19.08 -6.98
CA GLU A 437 -11.80 20.38 -6.59
C GLU A 437 -11.37 20.78 -5.18
N ALA A 438 -11.28 19.86 -4.21
CA ALA A 438 -10.79 20.15 -2.86
C ALA A 438 -9.33 20.58 -2.85
N VAL A 439 -8.47 19.91 -3.62
CA VAL A 439 -7.08 20.34 -3.77
C VAL A 439 -7.00 21.70 -4.46
N ARG A 440 -7.72 21.91 -5.59
CA ARG A 440 -7.67 23.19 -6.32
C ARG A 440 -8.25 24.38 -5.54
N SER A 441 -9.19 24.15 -4.62
CA SER A 441 -9.77 25.18 -3.74
C SER A 441 -9.03 25.34 -2.39
N TYR A 442 -7.96 24.58 -2.13
CA TYR A 442 -7.28 24.54 -0.83
C TYR A 442 -6.67 25.88 -0.38
N GLY A 443 -6.16 26.68 -1.32
CA GLY A 443 -5.53 27.97 -1.06
C GLY A 443 -4.89 28.63 -2.29
N PRO A 444 -4.23 29.79 -2.14
CA PRO A 444 -3.63 30.52 -3.25
C PRO A 444 -2.65 29.68 -4.07
N GLY A 445 -2.81 29.72 -5.40
CA GLY A 445 -1.94 29.02 -6.36
C GLY A 445 -2.28 27.55 -6.62
N TYR A 446 -3.03 26.89 -5.73
CA TYR A 446 -3.45 25.49 -5.89
C TYR A 446 -4.36 25.26 -7.10
N ASN A 447 -5.14 26.27 -7.46
CA ASN A 447 -5.97 26.30 -8.67
C ASN A 447 -5.16 26.08 -9.97
N ASN A 448 -3.86 26.38 -9.97
CA ASN A 448 -2.96 26.20 -11.12
C ASN A 448 -2.38 24.79 -11.24
N LEU A 449 -2.67 23.87 -10.32
CA LEU A 449 -2.21 22.48 -10.43
C LEU A 449 -2.95 21.75 -11.56
N ASP A 450 -2.20 21.20 -12.52
CA ASP A 450 -2.72 20.33 -13.57
C ASP A 450 -3.02 18.93 -13.01
N LEU A 451 -4.09 18.87 -12.22
CA LEU A 451 -4.74 17.65 -11.78
C LEU A 451 -5.72 17.17 -12.84
N LYS A 452 -5.72 15.87 -13.09
CA LYS A 452 -6.56 15.18 -14.06
C LYS A 452 -7.07 13.85 -13.54
N ILE A 453 -8.32 13.52 -13.85
CA ILE A 453 -8.93 12.22 -13.56
C ILE A 453 -8.58 11.25 -14.68
N LYS A 454 -7.84 10.20 -14.34
CA LYS A 454 -7.74 8.96 -15.11
C LYS A 454 -8.95 8.09 -14.75
N TRP A 455 -9.65 7.60 -15.78
CA TRP A 455 -10.83 6.76 -15.63
C TRP A 455 -10.47 5.43 -14.94
N PRO A 456 -11.29 4.95 -13.99
CA PRO A 456 -12.57 5.54 -13.57
C PRO A 456 -12.45 6.64 -12.51
N ASN A 457 -11.41 6.61 -11.68
CA ASN A 457 -11.37 7.35 -10.41
C ASN A 457 -9.99 7.87 -9.96
N ASP A 458 -8.91 7.54 -10.68
CA ASP A 458 -7.56 7.88 -10.25
C ASP A 458 -7.26 9.37 -10.48
N VAL A 459 -6.71 10.08 -9.50
CA VAL A 459 -6.29 11.48 -9.67
C VAL A 459 -4.78 11.56 -9.94
N TYR A 460 -4.43 12.03 -11.13
CA TYR A 460 -3.06 12.23 -11.60
C TYR A 460 -2.68 13.71 -11.54
N ALA A 461 -1.45 14.01 -11.15
CA ALA A 461 -0.87 15.35 -11.20
C ALA A 461 0.29 15.38 -12.20
N ARG A 462 0.38 16.43 -13.03
CA ARG A 462 1.57 16.65 -13.86
C ARG A 462 2.77 17.05 -12.99
N ASP A 463 3.90 16.38 -13.16
CA ASP A 463 5.15 16.73 -12.49
C ASP A 463 5.59 18.18 -12.86
N PRO A 464 5.73 19.09 -11.87
CA PRO A 464 6.12 20.47 -12.12
C PRO A 464 7.59 20.63 -12.57
N VAL A 465 8.44 19.62 -12.39
CA VAL A 465 9.86 19.63 -12.77
C VAL A 465 10.06 19.30 -14.25
N ILE A 466 9.27 18.37 -14.80
CA ILE A 466 9.38 17.90 -16.20
C ILE A 466 9.06 19.02 -17.22
N THR A 467 8.40 20.09 -16.81
CA THR A 467 8.00 21.22 -17.69
C THR A 467 8.94 22.43 -17.62
N ALA A 468 10.14 22.29 -17.06
CA ALA A 468 11.12 23.36 -16.92
C ALA A 468 11.84 23.73 -18.24
N ILE A 469 11.11 24.26 -19.22
CA ILE A 469 11.68 25.33 -20.06
C ILE A 469 12.03 26.48 -19.09
N PRO A 470 13.28 26.97 -19.05
CA PRO A 470 13.66 28.01 -18.10
C PRO A 470 12.84 29.28 -18.37
N PRO A 471 12.05 29.78 -17.40
CA PRO A 471 11.27 30.99 -17.61
C PRO A 471 12.22 32.19 -17.77
N PRO A 472 11.98 33.10 -18.72
CA PRO A 472 12.74 34.34 -18.80
C PRO A 472 12.45 35.20 -17.55
N THR A 473 13.52 35.60 -16.87
CA THR A 473 13.56 36.48 -15.68
C THR A 473 13.05 35.90 -14.35
N ARG A 474 13.59 36.46 -13.24
CA ARG A 474 13.41 35.99 -11.87
C ARG A 474 12.14 36.56 -11.22
N CYS A 475 10.98 35.98 -11.54
CA CYS A 475 9.81 36.05 -10.65
C CYS A 475 9.61 34.66 -10.03
N GLY A 476 9.92 34.52 -8.75
CA GLY A 476 9.77 33.25 -8.04
C GLY A 476 8.30 32.83 -7.97
N ARG A 477 7.98 31.61 -8.40
CA ARG A 477 6.68 31.01 -8.09
C ARG A 477 6.55 30.96 -6.55
N PRO A 478 5.46 31.47 -5.94
CA PRO A 478 5.27 31.30 -4.50
C PRO A 478 5.20 29.79 -4.20
N SER A 479 5.95 29.35 -3.19
CA SER A 479 5.88 27.96 -2.71
C SER A 479 4.48 27.71 -2.16
N LEU A 480 3.80 26.67 -2.68
CA LEU A 480 2.49 26.29 -2.16
C LEU A 480 2.60 25.92 -0.68
N GLN A 481 1.71 26.49 0.13
CA GLN A 481 1.58 26.22 1.57
C GLN A 481 1.30 24.72 1.77
N PRO A 482 2.10 23.96 2.55
CA PRO A 482 1.86 22.53 2.78
C PRO A 482 0.44 22.22 3.26
N PHE A 483 -0.11 21.07 2.84
CA PHE A 483 -1.42 20.64 3.29
C PHE A 483 -1.43 20.35 4.80
N ARG A 484 -2.30 21.06 5.53
CA ARG A 484 -2.95 20.51 6.71
C ARG A 484 -3.99 19.48 6.28
N ILE A 485 -3.77 18.22 6.63
CA ILE A 485 -4.65 17.09 6.25
C ILE A 485 -6.08 17.32 6.75
N GLU A 486 -6.23 17.89 7.95
CA GLU A 486 -7.52 18.17 8.60
C GLU A 486 -8.37 19.09 7.72
N ARG A 487 -7.76 20.16 7.21
CA ARG A 487 -8.39 21.10 6.27
C ARG A 487 -8.72 20.48 4.92
N LEU A 488 -7.88 19.56 4.43
CA LEU A 488 -8.08 18.94 3.12
C LEU A 488 -9.23 17.92 3.16
N ILE A 489 -9.27 17.07 4.18
CA ILE A 489 -10.35 16.10 4.40
C ILE A 489 -11.69 16.83 4.54
N ALA A 490 -11.78 17.85 5.40
CA ALA A 490 -12.99 18.64 5.58
C ALA A 490 -13.54 19.23 4.26
N ARG A 491 -12.65 19.67 3.36
CA ARG A 491 -13.03 20.16 2.02
C ARG A 491 -13.45 19.04 1.06
N MET A 492 -12.75 17.91 1.08
CA MET A 492 -13.11 16.74 0.26
C MET A 492 -14.50 16.18 0.64
N LEU A 493 -14.81 16.13 1.92
CA LEU A 493 -16.08 15.60 2.43
C LEU A 493 -17.27 16.50 2.09
N THR A 494 -17.16 17.81 2.31
CA THR A 494 -18.23 18.77 2.00
C THR A 494 -18.54 18.85 0.52
N LEU A 495 -17.52 18.80 -0.34
CA LEU A 495 -17.71 18.67 -1.79
C LEU A 495 -18.34 17.33 -2.18
N LEU A 496 -17.87 16.21 -1.62
CA LEU A 496 -18.40 14.87 -1.96
C LEU A 496 -19.85 14.68 -1.50
N GLU A 497 -20.20 15.22 -0.34
CA GLU A 497 -21.58 15.25 0.15
C GLU A 497 -22.49 16.06 -0.76
N SER A 498 -22.10 17.28 -1.12
CA SER A 498 -22.86 18.15 -2.02
C SER A 498 -23.02 17.55 -3.43
N LEU A 499 -21.95 16.95 -3.97
CA LEU A 499 -21.98 16.17 -5.21
C LEU A 499 -22.93 14.96 -5.12
N TYR A 500 -22.96 14.27 -3.98
CA TYR A 500 -23.88 13.15 -3.74
C TYR A 500 -25.34 13.60 -3.58
N ALA A 501 -25.57 14.79 -3.00
CA ALA A 501 -26.89 15.39 -2.91
C ALA A 501 -27.44 15.76 -4.31
N GLU A 502 -26.60 16.38 -5.17
CA GLU A 502 -26.95 16.61 -6.59
C GLU A 502 -27.25 15.28 -7.31
N PHE A 503 -26.36 14.28 -7.19
CA PHE A 503 -26.54 12.98 -7.81
C PHE A 503 -27.80 12.23 -7.32
N ARG A 504 -28.12 12.30 -6.01
CA ARG A 504 -29.37 11.75 -5.47
C ARG A 504 -30.60 12.45 -6.04
N ARG A 505 -30.55 13.75 -6.31
CA ARG A 505 -31.67 14.48 -6.91
C ARG A 505 -31.78 14.21 -8.42
N ASP A 506 -30.70 14.39 -9.17
CA ASP A 506 -30.74 14.58 -10.64
C ASP A 506 -30.10 13.45 -11.46
N GLY A 507 -29.54 12.41 -10.80
CA GLY A 507 -28.73 11.39 -11.48
C GLY A 507 -27.36 11.93 -11.90
N PHE A 508 -26.68 11.28 -12.86
CA PHE A 508 -25.49 11.87 -13.47
C PHE A 508 -25.90 13.00 -14.44
N SER A 509 -26.15 14.17 -13.84
CA SER A 509 -26.62 15.39 -14.51
C SER A 509 -25.64 15.84 -15.59
N ALA A 510 -26.09 16.69 -16.52
CA ALA A 510 -25.18 17.30 -17.50
C ALA A 510 -24.15 18.22 -16.83
N ALA A 511 -24.43 18.74 -15.63
CA ALA A 511 -23.49 19.52 -14.84
C ALA A 511 -22.42 18.65 -14.16
N LEU A 512 -22.80 17.49 -13.60
CA LEU A 512 -21.85 16.50 -13.07
C LEU A 512 -20.96 15.92 -14.18
N GLU A 513 -21.54 15.62 -15.35
CA GLU A 513 -20.78 15.19 -16.53
C GLU A 513 -19.79 16.28 -16.99
N ALA A 514 -20.21 17.55 -17.03
CA ALA A 514 -19.33 18.67 -17.37
C ALA A 514 -18.20 18.88 -16.34
N ARG A 515 -18.46 18.76 -15.03
CA ARG A 515 -17.43 18.81 -13.97
C ARG A 515 -16.43 17.68 -14.12
N TYR A 516 -16.91 16.45 -14.35
CA TYR A 516 -16.06 15.29 -14.59
C TYR A 516 -15.16 15.50 -15.84
N TYR A 517 -15.73 15.94 -16.97
CA TYR A 517 -14.94 16.22 -18.18
C TYR A 517 -14.00 17.43 -18.06
N GLY A 518 -14.32 18.44 -17.22
CA GLY A 518 -13.39 19.53 -16.89
C GLY A 518 -12.07 19.04 -16.27
N HIS A 519 -12.08 17.85 -15.65
CA HIS A 519 -10.92 17.20 -15.06
C HIS A 519 -10.43 15.98 -15.85
N TRP A 520 -11.11 15.55 -16.90
CA TRP A 520 -10.80 14.33 -17.66
C TRP A 520 -9.44 14.35 -18.36
N LEU A 521 -8.77 13.19 -18.37
CA LEU A 521 -7.45 12.97 -18.99
C LEU A 521 -7.52 12.43 -20.43
N HIS A 522 -8.61 11.74 -20.81
CA HIS A 522 -8.62 10.83 -21.97
C HIS A 522 -9.29 11.38 -23.24
N THR A 523 -9.42 12.70 -23.38
CA THR A 523 -10.11 13.32 -24.53
C THR A 523 -9.50 12.89 -25.86
N GLY A 524 -10.23 12.10 -26.64
CA GLY A 524 -9.77 11.59 -27.94
C GLY A 524 -8.60 10.59 -27.87
N GLN A 525 -8.28 10.05 -26.69
CA GLN A 525 -7.18 9.09 -26.54
C GLN A 525 -7.44 7.84 -27.39
N LYS A 526 -6.49 7.51 -28.28
CA LYS A 526 -6.49 6.23 -28.99
C LYS A 526 -6.07 5.12 -28.03
N VAL A 527 -6.79 4.00 -28.07
CA VAL A 527 -6.66 2.88 -27.15
C VAL A 527 -6.75 1.54 -27.89
N THR A 528 -6.26 0.48 -27.27
CA THR A 528 -6.40 -0.90 -27.72
C THR A 528 -7.25 -1.66 -26.70
N LEU A 529 -8.25 -2.40 -27.16
CA LEU A 529 -9.16 -3.19 -26.35
C LEU A 529 -8.69 -4.65 -26.35
N GLU A 530 -7.91 -5.04 -25.33
CA GLU A 530 -7.25 -6.35 -25.23
C GLU A 530 -8.26 -7.51 -25.17
N ALA A 531 -9.34 -7.33 -24.40
CA ALA A 531 -10.42 -8.31 -24.27
C ALA A 531 -11.20 -8.50 -25.59
N GLU A 532 -11.32 -7.45 -26.40
CA GLU A 532 -12.04 -7.43 -27.68
C GLU A 532 -11.11 -7.77 -28.85
N GLY A 533 -10.23 -8.77 -28.67
CA GLY A 533 -9.32 -9.24 -29.72
C GLY A 533 -8.24 -8.24 -30.15
N GLY A 534 -7.93 -7.24 -29.32
CA GLY A 534 -6.95 -6.20 -29.65
C GLY A 534 -7.49 -5.09 -30.55
N VAL A 535 -8.81 -4.90 -30.63
CA VAL A 535 -9.44 -3.83 -31.42
C VAL A 535 -8.91 -2.45 -31.04
N ARG A 536 -8.51 -1.66 -32.04
CA ARG A 536 -8.14 -0.25 -31.84
C ARG A 536 -9.40 0.60 -31.75
N ALA A 537 -9.44 1.52 -30.80
CA ALA A 537 -10.56 2.42 -30.59
C ALA A 537 -10.09 3.82 -30.16
N ARG A 538 -11.03 4.77 -30.05
CA ARG A 538 -10.84 6.14 -29.59
C ARG A 538 -11.83 6.43 -28.45
N VAL A 539 -11.33 6.82 -27.28
CA VAL A 539 -12.17 7.17 -26.13
C VAL A 539 -13.04 8.38 -26.45
N LEU A 540 -14.36 8.22 -26.29
CA LEU A 540 -15.37 9.27 -26.48
C LEU A 540 -15.78 9.94 -25.16
N GLY A 541 -15.71 9.22 -24.03
CA GLY A 541 -16.20 9.67 -22.72
C GLY A 541 -16.87 8.53 -21.95
N VAL A 542 -17.84 8.83 -21.10
CA VAL A 542 -18.59 7.86 -20.28
C VAL A 542 -20.10 7.87 -20.59
N THR A 543 -20.81 6.78 -20.32
CA THR A 543 -22.28 6.77 -20.39
C THR A 543 -22.90 7.41 -19.14
N ARG A 544 -24.03 8.12 -19.29
CA ARG A 544 -24.69 8.86 -18.20
C ARG A 544 -25.64 8.03 -17.35
N ASP A 545 -25.99 6.85 -17.83
CA ASP A 545 -26.87 5.86 -17.19
C ASP A 545 -26.10 4.90 -16.28
N TRP A 546 -24.95 4.38 -16.76
CA TRP A 546 -24.21 3.26 -16.17
C TRP A 546 -22.71 3.53 -15.97
N GLY A 547 -22.20 4.72 -16.27
CA GLY A 547 -20.77 5.03 -16.08
C GLY A 547 -19.83 4.12 -16.88
N MET A 548 -20.27 3.61 -18.03
CA MET A 548 -19.43 2.77 -18.87
C MET A 548 -18.54 3.63 -19.77
N LEU A 549 -17.27 3.26 -19.96
CA LEU A 549 -16.37 3.95 -20.87
C LEU A 549 -16.81 3.70 -22.32
N LYS A 550 -17.13 4.76 -23.06
CA LYS A 550 -17.43 4.71 -24.50
C LYS A 550 -16.13 4.83 -25.30
N ALA A 551 -15.89 3.89 -26.20
CA ALA A 551 -14.80 3.96 -27.17
C ALA A 551 -15.28 3.59 -28.58
N GLU A 552 -14.96 4.43 -29.57
CA GLU A 552 -15.32 4.24 -30.97
C GLU A 552 -14.22 3.47 -31.71
N GLU A 553 -14.58 2.40 -32.39
CA GLU A 553 -13.64 1.54 -33.13
C GLU A 553 -12.96 2.26 -34.31
N LEU A 554 -11.69 1.95 -34.52
CA LEU A 554 -10.84 2.52 -35.56
C LEU A 554 -10.36 1.44 -36.54
N ASP A 555 -10.49 1.73 -37.84
CA ASP A 555 -10.05 0.87 -38.93
C ASP A 555 -8.51 0.78 -39.06
N GLY A 556 -8.02 0.09 -40.10
CA GLY A 556 -6.59 -0.08 -40.38
C GLY A 556 -5.82 1.25 -40.59
N GLU A 557 -6.48 2.28 -41.12
CA GLU A 557 -5.92 3.61 -41.38
C GLU A 557 -6.13 4.57 -40.18
N GLY A 558 -6.91 4.16 -39.18
CA GLY A 558 -7.21 4.94 -37.99
C GLY A 558 -8.40 5.89 -38.13
N ARG A 559 -9.27 5.66 -39.12
CA ARG A 559 -10.59 6.29 -39.28
C ARG A 559 -11.62 5.55 -38.45
N THR A 560 -12.74 6.19 -38.15
CA THR A 560 -13.85 5.64 -37.34
C THR A 560 -14.69 4.65 -38.14
N THR A 561 -15.00 3.46 -37.57
CA THR A 561 -15.94 2.50 -38.18
C THR A 561 -17.41 2.79 -37.85
N GLY A 562 -17.67 3.68 -36.88
CA GLY A 562 -19.00 3.98 -36.35
C GLY A 562 -19.50 2.97 -35.30
N LYS A 563 -18.79 1.86 -35.09
CA LYS A 563 -19.06 0.91 -34.00
C LYS A 563 -18.54 1.47 -32.68
N VAL A 564 -19.38 1.46 -31.65
CA VAL A 564 -19.05 1.96 -30.30
C VAL A 564 -19.08 0.82 -29.31
N TRP A 565 -18.03 0.73 -28.50
CA TRP A 565 -17.85 -0.19 -27.38
C TRP A 565 -18.17 0.51 -26.05
N THR A 566 -18.72 -0.24 -25.10
CA THR A 566 -19.03 0.24 -23.73
C THR A 566 -18.40 -0.70 -22.70
N LEU A 567 -17.52 -0.17 -21.85
CA LEU A 567 -16.71 -0.98 -20.94
C LEU A 567 -16.98 -0.63 -19.46
N GLN A 568 -17.22 -1.64 -18.63
CA GLN A 568 -17.51 -1.48 -17.19
C GLN A 568 -16.22 -1.30 -16.36
N SER A 569 -16.28 -0.47 -15.31
CA SER A 569 -15.10 -0.03 -14.55
C SER A 569 -14.60 -1.00 -13.47
N ASP A 570 -15.49 -1.85 -12.97
CA ASP A 570 -15.20 -2.96 -12.08
C ASP A 570 -14.51 -4.10 -12.85
N GLU A 571 -15.02 -4.45 -14.03
CA GLU A 571 -14.42 -5.46 -14.91
C GLU A 571 -13.15 -5.01 -15.62
N ASN A 572 -12.96 -3.73 -15.93
CA ASN A 572 -11.84 -3.27 -16.77
C ASN A 572 -10.80 -2.44 -16.01
N SER A 573 -9.61 -2.36 -16.61
CA SER A 573 -8.46 -1.59 -16.15
C SER A 573 -7.78 -0.90 -17.32
N PHE A 574 -7.31 0.32 -17.10
CA PHE A 574 -6.74 1.17 -18.15
C PHE A 574 -5.26 1.46 -17.87
N ASP A 575 -4.37 0.87 -18.66
CA ASP A 575 -2.97 1.25 -18.72
C ASP A 575 -2.85 2.50 -19.62
N TYR A 576 -2.78 3.66 -18.98
CA TYR A 576 -2.70 4.95 -19.65
C TYR A 576 -1.46 5.10 -20.54
N TRP A 577 -0.33 4.52 -20.13
CA TRP A 577 0.96 4.68 -20.80
C TRP A 577 1.07 3.82 -22.06
N LYS A 578 0.47 2.63 -22.06
CA LYS A 578 0.35 1.77 -23.24
C LYS A 578 -0.89 2.08 -24.09
N GLY A 579 -1.83 2.88 -23.57
CA GLY A 579 -3.15 3.06 -24.18
C GLY A 579 -3.98 1.78 -24.19
N LEU A 580 -3.81 0.89 -23.20
CA LEU A 580 -4.37 -0.46 -23.23
C LEU A 580 -5.53 -0.59 -22.23
N LEU A 581 -6.71 -0.94 -22.73
CA LEU A 581 -7.88 -1.30 -21.94
C LEU A 581 -8.03 -2.81 -21.95
N LYS A 582 -8.15 -3.40 -20.76
CA LYS A 582 -8.17 -4.85 -20.57
C LYS A 582 -9.05 -5.23 -19.39
N ARG A 583 -9.60 -6.45 -19.42
CA ARG A 583 -10.30 -7.02 -18.26
C ARG A 583 -9.32 -7.16 -17.08
N LYS A 584 -9.84 -6.98 -15.87
CA LYS A 584 -9.18 -7.38 -14.63
C LYS A 584 -9.29 -8.90 -14.52
N THR A 585 -8.17 -9.49 -14.13
CA THR A 585 -7.96 -10.91 -13.86
C THR A 585 -7.87 -11.09 -12.35
#